data_AF-A0A7W6X8J6-F1
#
_entry.id   AF-A0A7W6X8J6-F1
#
_cell.length_a   1.000
_cell.length_b   1.000
_cell.length_c   1.000
_cell.angle_alpha   90.00
_cell.angle_beta   90.00
_cell.angle_gamma   90.00
#
_symmetry.space_group_name_H-M   'P 1'
#
loop_
_entity.id
_entity.type
_entity.pdbx_description
1 polymer ?
#
loop_
_entity_poly.entity_id
_entity_poly.type
_entity_poly.pdbx_seq_one_letter_code
_entity_poly.pdbx_strand_id
1 'polypeptide(L)' 'MRLLSVLVFSLVCLVAWPASAETCSQAIAHCKQDGSRHPDADAKCSAAGNACMQSGNFIGPYTGKVWRGVAKR' A
#
# COMPACT_ATOMS: atom_id res chain seq x y z
N MET A 1 31.93 -26.77 -31.21
CA MET A 1 31.69 -25.35 -30.88
C MET A 1 30.44 -24.88 -31.62
N ARG A 2 29.27 -24.99 -31.01
CA ARG A 2 27.98 -24.38 -31.41
C ARG A 2 26.91 -25.01 -30.53
N LEU A 3 25.92 -24.22 -30.13
CA LEU A 3 24.78 -24.56 -29.27
C LEU A 3 25.06 -24.38 -27.78
N LEU A 4 24.92 -23.14 -27.30
CA LEU A 4 24.34 -22.82 -25.98
C LEU A 4 24.13 -21.30 -25.91
N SER A 5 23.31 -20.81 -26.85
CA SER A 5 22.92 -19.41 -27.01
C SER A 5 21.44 -19.24 -26.67
N VAL A 6 20.92 -19.73 -25.54
CA VAL A 6 19.54 -19.43 -25.14
C VAL A 6 19.37 -19.50 -23.61
N LEU A 7 19.90 -18.52 -22.88
CA LEU A 7 19.43 -18.19 -21.53
C LEU A 7 19.12 -16.69 -21.46
N VAL A 8 18.31 -16.22 -22.41
CA VAL A 8 17.57 -14.97 -22.30
C VAL A 8 16.16 -15.34 -21.85
N PHE A 9 16.06 -15.99 -20.69
CA PHE A 9 14.78 -16.25 -20.05
C PHE A 9 14.41 -14.99 -19.26
N SER A 10 13.72 -14.10 -19.96
CA SER A 10 12.60 -13.35 -19.41
C SER A 10 12.83 -12.79 -18.01
N LEU A 11 13.62 -11.72 -17.93
CA LEU A 11 13.56 -10.77 -16.83
C LEU A 11 12.20 -10.05 -16.92
N VAL A 12 11.12 -10.78 -16.60
CA VAL A 12 9.77 -10.24 -16.49
C VAL A 12 9.85 -9.17 -15.43
N CYS A 13 9.63 -7.93 -15.86
CA CYS A 13 9.54 -6.74 -15.05
C CYS A 13 8.67 -7.02 -13.80
N LEU A 14 9.32 -7.20 -12.65
CA LEU A 14 8.75 -6.91 -11.35
C LEU A 14 8.57 -5.39 -11.25
N VAL A 15 7.67 -4.84 -12.06
CA VAL A 15 7.06 -3.55 -11.75
C VAL A 15 6.16 -3.81 -10.54
N ALA A 16 6.77 -3.84 -9.36
CA ALA A 16 6.07 -3.68 -8.11
C ALA A 16 5.45 -2.29 -8.15
N TRP A 17 4.26 -2.19 -8.76
CA TRP A 17 3.43 -1.01 -8.62
C TRP A 17 3.30 -0.76 -7.13
N PRO A 18 3.53 0.49 -6.66
CA PRO A 18 3.29 0.80 -5.27
C PRO A 18 1.86 0.38 -4.98
N ALA A 19 1.67 -0.50 -3.99
CA ALA A 19 0.35 -0.95 -3.57
C ALA A 19 -0.46 0.31 -3.23
N SER A 20 -1.27 0.72 -4.20
CA SER A 20 -2.03 1.95 -4.16
C SER A 20 -3.35 1.54 -3.59
N ALA A 21 -3.64 2.00 -2.37
CA ALA A 21 -4.92 1.72 -1.76
C ALA A 21 -6.01 2.35 -2.65
N GLU A 22 -6.92 1.53 -3.18
CA GLU A 22 -8.05 2.02 -3.98
C GLU A 22 -9.21 2.46 -3.09
N THR A 23 -9.24 1.98 -1.84
CA THR A 23 -10.29 2.28 -0.87
C THR A 23 -9.69 2.70 0.48
N CYS A 24 -10.46 3.44 1.28
CA CYS A 24 -10.09 3.75 2.66
C CYS A 24 -9.86 2.48 3.48
N SER A 25 -10.65 1.43 3.27
CA SER A 25 -10.47 0.13 3.93
C SER A 25 -9.12 -0.51 3.60
N GLN A 26 -8.68 -0.48 2.33
CA GLN A 26 -7.35 -0.93 1.94
C GLN A 26 -6.25 -0.07 2.57
N ALA A 27 -6.43 1.25 2.59
CA ALA A 27 -5.48 2.17 3.19
C ALA A 27 -5.27 1.89 4.69
N ILE A 28 -6.34 1.61 5.42
CA ILE A 28 -6.30 1.20 6.82
C ILE A 28 -5.53 -0.12 6.98
N ALA A 29 -5.78 -1.11 6.13
CA ALA A 29 -5.08 -2.40 6.18
C ALA A 29 -3.57 -2.24 5.96
N HIS A 30 -3.17 -1.46 4.94
CA HIS A 30 -1.77 -1.11 4.71
C HIS A 30 -1.15 -0.37 5.90
N CYS A 31 -1.89 0.58 6.48
CA CYS A 31 -1.43 1.30 7.67
C CYS A 31 -1.19 0.35 8.86
N LYS A 32 -2.08 -0.63 9.10
CA LYS A 32 -1.94 -1.61 10.18
C LYS A 32 -0.75 -2.54 9.95
N GLN A 33 -0.50 -2.93 8.70
CA GLN A 33 0.68 -3.73 8.33
C GLN A 33 1.98 -2.94 8.56
N ASP A 34 2.05 -1.72 8.02
CA ASP A 34 3.21 -0.83 8.15
C ASP A 34 3.45 -0.46 9.64
N GLY A 35 2.37 -0.24 10.39
CA GLY A 35 2.38 0.11 11.81
C GLY A 35 2.43 -1.08 12.77
N SER A 36 2.54 -2.33 12.29
CA SER A 36 2.39 -3.55 13.12
C SER A 36 3.29 -3.64 14.36
N ARG A 37 4.39 -2.88 14.39
CA ARG A 37 5.32 -2.77 15.53
C ARG A 37 4.83 -1.80 16.62
N HIS A 38 3.77 -1.05 16.35
CA HIS A 38 3.19 -0.06 17.23
C HIS A 38 1.91 -0.61 17.89
N PRO A 39 1.80 -0.62 19.23
CA PRO A 39 0.62 -1.14 19.92
C PRO A 39 -0.63 -0.29 19.65
N ASP A 40 -0.47 0.98 19.26
CA ASP A 40 -1.52 1.92 18.90
C ASP A 40 -1.86 1.92 17.40
N ALA A 41 -1.30 0.98 16.62
CA ALA A 41 -1.51 0.89 15.17
C ALA A 41 -2.99 0.82 14.81
N ASP A 42 -3.75 -0.05 15.47
CA ASP A 42 -5.15 -0.25 15.17
C ASP A 42 -5.97 1.03 15.37
N ALA A 43 -5.81 1.69 16.52
CA ALA A 43 -6.54 2.90 16.87
C ALA A 43 -6.19 4.07 15.93
N LYS A 44 -4.90 4.33 15.69
CA LYS A 44 -4.48 5.44 14.82
C LYS A 44 -4.80 5.21 13.35
N CYS A 45 -4.62 3.99 12.85
CA CYS A 45 -4.99 3.66 11.47
C CYS A 45 -6.50 3.73 11.26
N SER A 46 -7.30 3.32 12.24
CA SER A 46 -8.76 3.45 12.18
C SER A 46 -9.20 4.92 12.24
N ALA A 47 -8.56 5.76 13.06
CA ALA A 47 -8.81 7.20 13.09
C ALA A 47 -8.48 7.89 11.75
N ALA A 48 -7.34 7.56 11.14
CA ALA A 48 -6.99 8.01 9.78
C ALA A 48 -7.97 7.48 8.73
N GLY A 49 -8.46 6.25 8.92
CA GLY A 49 -9.52 5.63 8.14
C GLY A 49 -10.81 6.43 8.16
N ASN A 50 -11.27 6.86 9.33
CA ASN A 50 -12.46 7.70 9.47
C ASN A 50 -12.30 9.05 8.75
N ALA A 51 -11.13 9.68 8.87
CA ALA A 51 -10.84 10.90 8.12
C ALA A 51 -10.84 10.67 6.59
N CYS A 52 -10.36 9.50 6.16
CA CYS A 52 -10.43 9.06 4.77
C CYS A 52 -11.88 8.88 4.31
N MET A 53 -12.73 8.25 5.11
CA MET A 53 -14.15 8.06 4.77
C MET A 53 -14.88 9.40 4.56
N GLN A 54 -14.43 10.48 5.21
CA GLN A 54 -14.98 11.81 5.00
C GLN A 54 -14.40 12.50 3.77
N SER A 55 -13.08 12.50 3.63
CA SER A 55 -12.37 13.32 2.64
C SER A 55 -12.01 12.61 1.33
N GLY A 56 -11.99 11.28 1.32
CA GLY A 56 -11.39 10.45 0.27
C GLY A 56 -9.85 10.47 0.30
N ASN A 57 -9.25 10.99 1.37
CA ASN A 57 -7.80 11.07 1.53
C ASN A 57 -7.36 10.38 2.81
N PHE A 58 -6.49 9.40 2.70
CA PHE A 58 -5.86 8.73 3.83
C PHE A 58 -4.45 9.27 4.04
N ILE A 59 -4.08 9.50 5.31
CA ILE A 59 -2.72 9.87 5.71
C ILE A 59 -2.26 8.88 6.78
N GLY A 60 -1.20 8.13 6.47
CA GLY A 60 -0.60 7.14 7.36
C GLY A 60 0.10 7.81 8.54
N PRO A 61 -0.34 7.61 9.79
CA PRO A 61 0.22 8.26 10.97
C PRO A 61 1.67 7.84 11.29
N TYR A 62 2.11 6.68 10.82
CA TYR A 62 3.45 6.13 11.08
C TYR A 62 4.41 6.33 9.91
N THR A 63 3.92 6.16 8.68
CA THR A 63 4.76 6.18 7.48
C THR A 63 4.69 7.50 6.72
N GLY A 64 3.74 8.38 7.05
CA GLY A 64 3.47 9.59 6.28
C GLY A 64 2.93 9.32 4.87
N LYS A 65 2.63 8.07 4.52
CA LYS A 65 2.05 7.71 3.22
C LYS A 65 0.71 8.38 3.04
N VAL A 66 0.50 8.98 1.88
CA VAL A 66 -0.77 9.64 1.55
C VAL A 66 -1.39 8.93 0.37
N TRP A 67 -2.64 8.49 0.52
CA TRP A 67 -3.46 8.01 -0.59
C TRP A 67 -4.61 8.99 -0.79
N ARG A 68 -4.69 9.59 -1.99
CA ARG A 68 -5.67 10.62 -2.33
C ARG A 68 -6.69 10.09 -3.33
N GLY A 69 -7.92 10.56 -3.23
CA GLY A 69 -8.99 10.18 -4.16
C GLY A 69 -9.38 8.70 -4.07
N VAL A 70 -9.18 8.08 -2.90
CA VAL A 70 -9.54 6.68 -2.69
C VAL A 70 -11.04 6.56 -2.40
N ALA A 71 -11.63 5.44 -2.78
CA ALA A 71 -13.04 5.20 -2.53
C ALA A 71 -13.34 5.09 -1.02
N LYS A 72 -14.39 5.78 -0.59
CA LYS A 72 -14.82 5.90 0.82
C LYS A 72 -15.58 4.66 1.30
N ARG A 73 -15.12 3.46 0.94
CA ARG A 73 -15.81 2.18 1.23
C ARG A 73 -14.91 1.20 1.96
#